data_AF-A0A484LHC4-F1
#
_entry.id   AF-A0A484LHC4-F1
#
_cell.length_a   1.000
_cell.length_b   1.000
_cell.length_c   1.000
_cell.angle_alpha   90.00
_cell.angle_beta   90.00
_cell.angle_gamma   90.00
#
_symmetry.space_group_name_H-M   'P 1'
#
loop_
_entity.id
_entity.type
_entity.pdbx_description
1 polymer ?
#
loop_
_entity_poly.entity_id
_entity_poly.type
_entity_poly.pdbx_seq_one_letter_code
_entity_poly.pdbx_strand_id
1 'polypeptide(L)'
;MAGQSKEDRMSLLPDEILINILSRIPISDACRTGRLSRRWRNLWTQVCNVCFFDDYDDILVHNIAAEDGFFSFVDRLLSRCASSRIRRFWIQFKSRQEADFSAVNRWIQFAVDRNADDILLMQQEASHPIPIPEILLSHLTIEKLKLKSFAFGQEDRAINWPFLRSLSLGSVNLSDKAMASLLQGCPALETLELVHYGYFRELRIGSARLKRLILESCFPLGLGCGYGPWLDIHAPHLRHLEIYGAADCRLLGASSLADVTLDCEMKLYRVHDFLAGACHAKRLSLSPWFLEALSVLEFNELSAVKFNCKELALHGHIMSYNITGIATFLLALPHLATFEVYLGSMTFFRAPLIFKAVDCYDSNSDLTIVPHNNMEELLREPCTEKDKEGCKDSSFDDLNKAQLNNLKEFKLFHSYWCCSDDRLDELSQLGELVLRRAANLERLCLVAKKEWQCEQCSRNCGSELFSKLALHLNQCPKLSPDALIHISESNAHLS
;
A
#
# COMPACT_ATOMS: atom_id res chain seq x y z
N MET A 1 16.38 50.94 -35.60
CA MET A 1 16.86 49.89 -34.68
C MET A 1 16.15 48.61 -35.06
N ALA A 2 16.86 47.66 -35.65
CA ALA A 2 16.32 46.33 -35.94
C ALA A 2 16.07 45.63 -34.60
N GLY A 3 14.82 45.31 -34.30
CA GLY A 3 14.48 44.53 -33.11
C GLY A 3 15.12 43.15 -33.22
N GLN A 4 16.04 42.84 -32.31
CA GLN A 4 16.53 41.47 -32.15
C GLN A 4 15.32 40.57 -31.86
N SER A 5 14.92 39.75 -32.83
CA SER A 5 13.99 38.66 -32.57
C SER A 5 14.67 37.74 -31.56
N LYS A 6 14.07 37.57 -30.37
CA LYS A 6 14.42 36.47 -29.46
C LYS A 6 14.34 35.18 -30.28
N GLU A 7 15.48 34.55 -30.57
CA GLU A 7 15.51 33.29 -31.32
C GLU A 7 14.62 32.26 -30.60
N ASP A 8 13.68 31.69 -31.35
CA ASP A 8 12.85 30.60 -30.84
C ASP A 8 13.70 29.33 -30.74
N ARG A 9 14.28 29.13 -29.56
CA ARG A 9 15.14 27.99 -29.25
C ARG A 9 14.41 26.66 -29.32
N MET A 10 13.07 26.62 -29.22
CA MET A 10 12.30 25.38 -29.37
C MET A 10 12.21 24.95 -30.83
N SER A 11 12.12 25.92 -31.74
CA SER A 11 12.15 25.65 -33.19
C SER A 11 13.50 25.12 -33.69
N LEU A 12 14.58 25.27 -32.92
CA LEU A 12 15.91 24.74 -33.24
C LEU A 12 16.13 23.28 -32.80
N LEU A 13 15.28 22.74 -31.93
CA LEU A 13 15.43 21.37 -31.44
C LEU A 13 15.10 20.36 -32.56
N PRO A 14 15.80 19.22 -32.68
CA PRO A 14 15.41 18.11 -33.57
C PRO A 14 14.06 17.48 -33.19
N ASP A 15 13.38 16.87 -34.16
CA ASP A 15 12.06 16.25 -33.93
C ASP A 15 12.13 15.15 -32.88
N GLU A 16 13.23 14.39 -32.82
CA GLU A 16 13.43 13.32 -31.85
C GLU A 16 13.42 13.85 -30.40
N ILE A 17 14.02 15.03 -30.19
CA ILE A 17 14.03 15.68 -28.87
C ILE A 17 12.63 16.19 -28.53
N LEU A 18 11.93 16.79 -29.49
CA LEU A 18 10.56 17.24 -29.31
C LEU A 18 9.63 16.06 -28.98
N ILE A 19 9.73 14.94 -29.69
CA ILE A 19 8.98 13.72 -29.42
C ILE A 19 9.31 13.16 -28.02
N ASN A 20 10.58 13.21 -27.60
CA ASN A 20 10.98 12.80 -26.25
C ASN A 20 10.35 13.68 -25.17
N ILE A 21 10.30 15.00 -25.39
CA ILE A 21 9.63 15.95 -24.49
C ILE A 21 8.13 15.65 -24.44
N LEU A 22 7.49 15.51 -25.60
CA LEU A 22 6.06 15.18 -25.72
C LEU A 22 5.71 13.84 -25.07
N SER A 23 6.62 12.87 -25.08
CA SER A 23 6.43 11.57 -24.43
C SER A 23 6.44 11.65 -22.89
N ARG A 24 6.79 12.79 -22.30
CA ARG A 24 6.82 12.99 -20.84
C ARG A 24 5.60 13.72 -20.29
N ILE A 25 4.70 14.19 -21.16
CA ILE A 25 3.46 14.86 -20.80
C ILE A 25 2.26 13.98 -21.18
N PRO A 26 1.06 14.24 -20.62
CA PRO A 26 -0.15 13.55 -21.03
C PRO A 26 -0.38 13.63 -22.54
N ILE A 27 -0.86 12.54 -23.15
CA ILE A 27 -1.03 12.46 -24.61
C ILE A 27 -2.03 13.50 -25.14
N SER A 28 -3.03 13.87 -24.34
CA SER A 28 -3.97 14.95 -24.62
C SER A 28 -3.27 16.29 -24.81
N ASP A 29 -2.32 16.62 -23.94
CA ASP A 29 -1.51 17.84 -24.03
C ASP A 29 -0.51 17.77 -25.18
N ALA A 30 0.10 16.60 -25.40
CA ALA A 30 0.96 16.39 -26.56
C ALA A 30 0.20 16.66 -27.88
N CYS A 31 -1.04 16.18 -28.02
CA CYS A 31 -1.89 16.46 -29.17
C CYS A 31 -2.13 17.96 -29.38
N ARG A 32 -2.32 18.72 -28.30
CA ARG A 32 -2.58 20.18 -28.36
C ARG A 32 -1.39 20.97 -28.85
N THR A 33 -0.17 20.51 -28.59
CA THR A 33 1.03 21.13 -29.15
C THR A 33 1.00 21.17 -30.68
N GLY A 34 0.20 20.31 -31.31
CA GLY A 34 -0.05 20.35 -32.75
C GLY A 34 -0.66 21.66 -33.28
N ARG A 35 -1.18 22.52 -32.39
CA ARG A 35 -1.69 23.87 -32.72
C ARG A 35 -0.57 24.93 -32.77
N LEU A 36 0.61 24.65 -32.23
CA LEU A 36 1.72 25.61 -32.15
C LEU A 36 2.27 25.96 -33.54
N SER A 37 2.48 24.95 -34.39
CA SER A 37 2.88 25.17 -35.78
C SER A 37 2.67 23.92 -36.64
N ARG A 38 2.88 24.05 -37.96
CA ARG A 38 2.80 22.93 -38.91
C ARG A 38 3.74 21.78 -38.54
N ARG A 39 4.91 22.09 -37.97
CA ARG A 39 5.91 21.10 -37.55
C ARG A 39 5.39 20.25 -36.39
N TRP A 40 4.78 20.88 -35.38
CA TRP A 40 4.30 20.18 -34.19
C TRP A 40 3.03 19.35 -34.42
N ARG A 41 2.29 19.62 -35.51
CA ARG A 41 0.99 19.02 -35.82
C ARG A 41 0.93 17.50 -35.66
N ASN A 42 2.00 16.80 -36.06
CA ASN A 42 2.05 15.35 -36.09
C ASN A 42 3.13 14.73 -35.20
N LEU A 43 3.96 15.53 -34.49
CA LEU A 43 5.03 14.98 -33.65
C LEU A 43 4.49 14.06 -32.55
N TRP A 44 3.33 14.42 -31.98
CA TRP A 44 2.69 13.62 -30.96
C TRP A 44 2.33 12.19 -31.43
N THR A 45 2.17 11.95 -32.74
CA THR A 45 1.82 10.61 -33.27
C THR A 45 2.93 9.59 -33.07
N GLN A 46 4.14 10.04 -32.79
CA GLN A 46 5.35 9.23 -32.58
C GLN A 46 5.68 9.02 -31.08
N VAL A 47 4.83 9.49 -30.16
CA VAL A 47 5.07 9.29 -28.73
C VAL A 47 4.96 7.81 -28.35
N CYS A 48 5.80 7.39 -27.41
CA CYS A 48 5.85 6.00 -26.94
C CYS A 48 5.13 5.76 -25.60
N ASN A 49 4.58 6.81 -24.98
CA ASN A 49 3.76 6.69 -23.77
C ASN A 49 2.33 7.14 -24.11
N VAL A 50 1.40 6.20 -24.06
CA VAL A 50 -0.01 6.39 -24.38
C VAL A 50 -0.79 6.16 -23.09
N CYS A 51 -1.25 7.25 -22.48
CA CYS A 51 -1.97 7.23 -21.21
C CYS A 51 -3.30 7.96 -21.35
N PHE A 52 -4.41 7.29 -21.03
CA PHE A 52 -5.76 7.83 -21.02
C PHE A 52 -6.40 7.59 -19.66
N PHE A 53 -6.99 8.64 -19.07
CA PHE A 53 -7.68 8.55 -17.80
C PHE A 53 -9.05 9.21 -17.93
N ASP A 54 -10.09 8.41 -17.74
CA ASP A 54 -11.48 8.86 -17.69
C ASP A 54 -11.80 9.38 -16.29
N ASP A 55 -11.33 10.58 -15.96
CA ASP A 55 -11.56 11.22 -14.66
C ASP A 55 -12.48 12.45 -14.81
N TYR A 56 -13.43 12.61 -13.88
CA TYR A 56 -14.48 13.64 -13.92
C TYR A 56 -13.93 15.08 -13.88
N ASP A 57 -12.72 15.28 -13.33
CA ASP A 57 -12.16 16.63 -13.12
C ASP A 57 -11.29 17.11 -14.27
N ASP A 58 -10.98 16.25 -15.24
CA ASP A 58 -10.25 16.71 -16.40
C ASP A 58 -11.24 17.37 -17.37
N ILE A 59 -11.50 18.66 -17.12
CA ILE A 59 -12.27 19.60 -17.99
C ILE A 59 -11.82 19.46 -19.47
N LEU A 60 -10.60 18.98 -19.69
CA LEU A 60 -9.96 18.72 -20.96
C LEU A 60 -10.52 17.50 -21.71
N VAL A 61 -10.90 16.42 -21.01
CA VAL A 61 -11.61 15.27 -21.58
C VAL A 61 -13.06 15.66 -21.85
N HIS A 62 -13.71 16.39 -20.94
CA HIS A 62 -15.08 16.88 -21.12
C HIS A 62 -15.26 17.72 -22.40
N ASN A 63 -14.33 18.63 -22.72
CA ASN A 63 -14.44 19.48 -23.91
C ASN A 63 -14.18 18.75 -25.25
N ILE A 64 -13.53 17.58 -25.27
CA ILE A 64 -13.28 16.79 -26.49
C ILE A 64 -14.26 15.59 -26.59
N ALA A 65 -14.72 15.08 -25.45
CA ALA A 65 -15.64 13.95 -25.34
C ALA A 65 -17.13 14.34 -25.35
N ALA A 66 -17.46 15.64 -25.26
CA ALA A 66 -18.85 16.13 -25.22
C ALA A 66 -19.70 15.80 -26.47
N GLU A 67 -19.09 15.44 -27.61
CA GLU A 67 -19.84 15.05 -28.82
C GLU A 67 -19.79 13.53 -29.13
N ASP A 68 -18.74 12.78 -28.74
CA ASP A 68 -18.53 11.37 -29.15
C ASP A 68 -18.17 10.37 -28.03
N GLY A 69 -18.02 10.80 -26.76
CA GLY A 69 -17.65 9.92 -25.62
C GLY A 69 -16.17 9.50 -25.55
N PHE A 70 -15.73 9.04 -24.37
CA PHE A 70 -14.33 8.68 -24.07
C PHE A 70 -13.79 7.58 -25.00
N PHE A 71 -14.59 6.55 -25.26
CA PHE A 71 -14.18 5.41 -26.09
C PHE A 71 -13.84 5.82 -27.52
N SER A 72 -14.70 6.63 -28.15
CA SER A 72 -14.47 7.16 -29.50
C SER A 72 -13.25 8.07 -29.55
N PHE A 73 -13.01 8.86 -28.49
CA PHE A 73 -11.82 9.68 -28.37
C PHE A 73 -10.54 8.84 -28.35
N VAL A 74 -10.50 7.78 -27.53
CA VAL A 74 -9.37 6.84 -27.49
C VAL A 74 -9.17 6.19 -28.86
N ASP A 75 -10.21 5.65 -29.48
CA ASP A 75 -10.13 5.00 -30.80
C ASP A 75 -9.56 5.95 -31.88
N ARG A 76 -10.04 7.21 -31.91
CA ARG A 76 -9.51 8.23 -32.83
C ARG A 76 -8.03 8.55 -32.61
N LEU A 77 -7.55 8.54 -31.37
CA LEU A 77 -6.15 8.83 -31.08
C LEU A 77 -5.25 7.63 -31.37
N LEU A 78 -5.69 6.42 -31.01
CA LEU A 78 -4.95 5.20 -31.31
C LEU A 78 -4.80 4.97 -32.81
N SER A 79 -5.84 5.24 -33.61
CA SER A 79 -5.78 5.14 -35.08
C SER A 79 -4.77 6.09 -35.73
N ARG A 80 -4.40 7.18 -35.05
CA ARG A 80 -3.40 8.15 -35.52
C ARG A 80 -2.00 7.89 -34.95
N CYS A 81 -1.86 7.00 -33.98
CA CYS A 81 -0.59 6.70 -33.36
C CYS A 81 0.29 5.85 -34.30
N ALA A 82 1.39 6.44 -34.76
CA ALA A 82 2.31 5.88 -35.74
C ALA A 82 3.55 5.23 -35.11
N SER A 83 3.76 5.37 -33.80
CA SER A 83 4.91 4.76 -33.11
C SER A 83 4.91 3.25 -33.25
N SER A 84 5.99 2.67 -33.79
CA SER A 84 6.14 1.21 -33.96
C SER A 84 6.33 0.46 -32.64
N ARG A 85 6.69 1.17 -31.56
CA ARG A 85 6.85 0.60 -30.22
C ARG A 85 6.19 1.49 -29.17
N ILE A 86 5.40 0.89 -28.31
CA ILE A 86 4.84 1.56 -27.13
C ILE A 86 5.61 1.10 -25.91
N ARG A 87 5.97 2.03 -25.02
CA ARG A 87 6.61 1.74 -23.75
C ARG A 87 5.58 1.62 -22.64
N ARG A 88 4.65 2.57 -22.56
CA ARG A 88 3.54 2.57 -21.59
C ARG A 88 2.22 2.70 -22.31
N PHE A 89 1.31 1.79 -22.03
CA PHE A 89 -0.05 1.78 -22.54
C PHE A 89 -1.03 1.69 -21.38
N TRP A 90 -1.49 2.84 -20.89
CA TRP A 90 -2.30 2.93 -19.69
C TRP A 90 -3.67 3.50 -20.03
N ILE A 91 -4.74 2.76 -19.76
CA ILE A 91 -6.11 3.22 -19.96
C ILE A 91 -6.92 2.95 -18.71
N GLN A 92 -7.41 4.01 -18.09
CA GLN A 92 -8.43 3.97 -17.07
C GLN A 92 -9.73 4.49 -17.67
N PHE A 93 -10.81 3.72 -17.53
CA PHE A 93 -12.07 4.00 -18.18
C PHE A 93 -13.26 3.59 -17.30
N LYS A 94 -14.39 4.26 -17.48
CA LYS A 94 -15.68 3.81 -16.92
C LYS A 94 -16.44 3.07 -18.01
N SER A 95 -16.62 1.76 -17.86
CA SER A 95 -17.42 0.95 -18.79
C SER A 95 -18.78 0.71 -18.17
N ARG A 96 -19.84 1.12 -18.87
CA ARG A 96 -21.21 1.05 -18.36
C ARG A 96 -22.00 -0.11 -18.97
N GLN A 97 -21.53 -0.67 -20.08
CA GLN A 97 -22.25 -1.68 -20.86
C GLN A 97 -21.29 -2.68 -21.51
N GLU A 98 -21.77 -3.88 -21.84
CA GLU A 98 -20.96 -4.92 -22.51
C GLU A 98 -20.52 -4.53 -23.93
N ALA A 99 -21.22 -3.59 -24.58
CA ALA A 99 -20.85 -3.10 -25.91
C ALA A 99 -19.43 -2.49 -25.96
N ASP A 100 -18.97 -1.96 -24.83
CA ASP A 100 -17.64 -1.34 -24.65
C ASP A 100 -16.51 -2.38 -24.73
N PHE A 101 -16.79 -3.67 -24.51
CA PHE A 101 -15.78 -4.73 -24.50
C PHE A 101 -15.06 -4.84 -25.85
N SER A 102 -15.79 -4.62 -26.94
CA SER A 102 -15.23 -4.64 -28.29
C SER A 102 -14.14 -3.59 -28.49
N ALA A 103 -14.29 -2.41 -27.88
CA ALA A 103 -13.32 -1.33 -27.96
C ALA A 103 -12.09 -1.62 -27.10
N VAL A 104 -12.28 -2.12 -25.87
CA VAL A 104 -11.17 -2.55 -25.00
C VAL A 104 -10.33 -3.64 -25.69
N ASN A 105 -10.97 -4.58 -26.40
CA ASN A 105 -10.26 -5.60 -27.17
C ASN A 105 -9.40 -4.99 -28.29
N ARG A 106 -9.89 -3.96 -28.99
CA ARG A 106 -9.09 -3.23 -29.99
C ARG A 106 -7.91 -2.50 -29.35
N TRP A 107 -8.08 -1.93 -28.16
CA TRP A 107 -7.00 -1.25 -27.43
C TRP A 107 -5.91 -2.22 -26.99
N ILE A 108 -6.31 -3.39 -26.50
CA ILE A 108 -5.41 -4.50 -26.17
C ILE A 108 -4.63 -4.93 -27.41
N GLN A 109 -5.32 -5.18 -28.52
CA GLN A 109 -4.69 -5.57 -29.79
C GLN A 109 -3.64 -4.53 -30.21
N PHE A 110 -4.00 -3.25 -30.16
CA PHE A 110 -3.08 -2.15 -30.47
C PHE A 110 -1.81 -2.18 -29.59
N ALA A 111 -1.95 -2.42 -28.29
CA ALA A 111 -0.82 -2.47 -27.37
C ALA A 111 0.10 -3.68 -27.66
N VAL A 112 -0.49 -4.83 -27.96
CA VAL A 112 0.23 -6.06 -28.29
C VAL A 112 0.96 -5.92 -29.63
N ASP A 113 0.29 -5.40 -30.67
CA ASP A 113 0.88 -5.19 -32.00
C ASP A 113 2.08 -4.24 -31.97
N ARG A 114 2.14 -3.35 -30.98
CA ARG A 114 3.24 -2.39 -30.78
C ARG A 114 4.21 -2.81 -29.67
N ASN A 115 4.19 -4.07 -29.25
CA ASN A 115 5.08 -4.64 -28.24
C ASN A 115 5.18 -3.78 -26.97
N ALA A 116 4.04 -3.43 -26.40
CA ALA A 116 3.98 -2.63 -25.17
C ALA A 116 4.73 -3.29 -24.00
N ASP A 117 5.60 -2.54 -23.32
CA ASP A 117 6.37 -3.05 -22.18
C ASP A 117 5.56 -3.06 -20.86
N ASP A 118 4.72 -2.04 -20.68
CA ASP A 118 3.93 -1.78 -19.48
C ASP A 118 2.48 -1.47 -19.87
N ILE A 119 1.59 -2.42 -19.61
CA ILE A 119 0.15 -2.33 -19.91
C ILE A 119 -0.63 -2.17 -18.61
N LEU A 120 -1.48 -1.14 -18.57
CA LEU A 120 -2.45 -0.91 -17.52
C LEU A 120 -3.83 -0.74 -18.14
N LEU A 121 -4.77 -1.57 -17.71
CA LEU A 121 -6.18 -1.47 -18.08
C LEU A 121 -7.01 -1.53 -16.81
N MET A 122 -7.70 -0.43 -16.51
CA MET A 122 -8.49 -0.31 -15.29
C MET A 122 -9.91 0.13 -15.61
N GLN A 123 -10.85 -0.78 -15.46
CA GLN A 123 -12.28 -0.44 -15.47
C GLN A 123 -12.69 0.01 -14.07
N GLN A 124 -13.11 1.27 -13.95
CA GLN A 124 -13.70 1.82 -12.74
C GLN A 124 -15.19 1.51 -12.66
N GLU A 125 -15.72 1.39 -11.43
CA GLU A 125 -17.15 1.23 -11.15
C GLU A 125 -17.79 0.07 -11.95
N ALA A 126 -17.07 -1.04 -12.08
CA ALA A 126 -17.48 -2.15 -12.94
C ALA A 126 -18.76 -2.83 -12.41
N SER A 127 -19.87 -2.69 -13.14
CA SER A 127 -21.07 -3.53 -12.97
C SER A 127 -20.88 -4.91 -13.58
N HIS A 128 -20.11 -5.00 -14.67
CA HIS A 128 -19.80 -6.22 -15.41
C HIS A 128 -18.29 -6.28 -15.69
N PRO A 129 -17.56 -7.23 -15.07
CA PRO A 129 -16.14 -7.43 -15.37
C PRO A 129 -15.92 -7.87 -16.83
N ILE A 130 -14.91 -7.29 -17.49
CA ILE A 130 -14.59 -7.62 -18.89
C ILE A 130 -13.94 -9.00 -18.98
N PRO A 131 -14.45 -9.94 -19.80
CA PRO A 131 -13.77 -11.20 -20.06
C PRO A 131 -12.36 -10.95 -20.61
N ILE A 132 -11.35 -11.56 -19.99
CA ILE A 132 -9.97 -11.40 -20.45
C ILE A 132 -9.84 -11.93 -21.89
N PRO A 133 -9.37 -11.10 -22.85
CA PRO A 133 -9.25 -11.53 -24.23
C PRO A 133 -8.16 -12.60 -24.41
N GLU A 134 -8.37 -13.54 -25.34
CA GLU A 134 -7.42 -14.63 -25.61
C GLU A 134 -6.03 -14.12 -26.01
N ILE A 135 -5.97 -12.99 -26.71
CA ILE A 135 -4.70 -12.36 -27.08
C ILE A 135 -3.85 -12.01 -25.85
N LEU A 136 -4.48 -11.60 -24.73
CA LEU A 136 -3.78 -11.36 -23.48
C LEU A 136 -3.41 -12.66 -22.74
N LEU A 137 -3.95 -13.82 -23.11
CA LEU A 137 -3.56 -15.10 -22.50
C LEU A 137 -2.38 -15.76 -23.23
N SER A 138 -2.17 -15.38 -24.50
CA SER A 138 -1.11 -15.89 -25.36
C SER A 138 0.29 -15.32 -25.02
N HIS A 139 1.34 -15.79 -25.71
CA HIS A 139 2.74 -15.42 -25.44
C HIS A 139 2.99 -13.91 -25.58
N LEU A 140 3.02 -13.20 -24.45
CA LEU A 140 3.29 -11.76 -24.40
C LEU A 140 4.75 -11.46 -24.04
N THR A 141 5.34 -10.47 -24.70
CA THR A 141 6.67 -9.91 -24.38
C THR A 141 6.59 -8.82 -23.31
N ILE A 142 5.49 -8.75 -22.57
CA ILE A 142 5.19 -7.70 -21.59
C ILE A 142 6.01 -7.94 -20.31
N GLU A 143 6.59 -6.88 -19.76
CA GLU A 143 7.29 -6.95 -18.46
C GLU A 143 6.39 -6.57 -17.28
N LYS A 144 5.41 -5.68 -17.51
CA LYS A 144 4.48 -5.20 -16.47
C LYS A 144 3.04 -5.22 -16.97
N LEU A 145 2.17 -5.89 -16.22
CA LEU A 145 0.75 -6.01 -16.54
C LEU A 145 -0.08 -5.64 -15.31
N LYS A 146 -0.98 -4.67 -15.48
CA LYS A 146 -1.95 -4.26 -14.47
C LYS A 146 -3.35 -4.33 -15.04
N LEU A 147 -4.18 -5.19 -14.46
CA LEU A 147 -5.57 -5.39 -14.90
C LEU A 147 -6.50 -5.20 -13.70
N LYS A 148 -7.50 -4.32 -13.82
CA LYS A 148 -8.54 -4.15 -12.80
C LYS A 148 -9.93 -4.40 -13.38
N SER A 149 -10.70 -5.24 -12.69
CA SER A 149 -12.07 -5.67 -13.03
C SER A 149 -12.15 -6.52 -14.31
N PHE A 150 -11.20 -7.45 -14.51
CA PHE A 150 -11.22 -8.43 -15.61
C PHE A 150 -11.61 -9.83 -15.10
N ALA A 151 -12.43 -10.55 -15.87
CA ALA A 151 -12.84 -11.91 -15.60
C ALA A 151 -11.96 -12.92 -16.33
N PHE A 152 -11.32 -13.82 -15.59
CA PHE A 152 -10.48 -14.89 -16.14
C PHE A 152 -11.27 -16.13 -16.61
N GLY A 153 -12.58 -16.18 -16.34
CA GLY A 153 -13.44 -17.32 -16.63
C GLY A 153 -13.25 -18.48 -15.64
N GLN A 154 -14.05 -19.54 -15.79
CA GLN A 154 -13.96 -20.76 -14.97
C GLN A 154 -13.17 -21.90 -15.63
N GLU A 155 -12.77 -21.75 -16.89
CA GLU A 155 -12.07 -22.76 -17.65
C GLU A 155 -10.56 -22.69 -17.38
N ASP A 156 -9.89 -23.86 -17.42
CA ASP A 156 -8.43 -24.01 -17.26
C ASP A 156 -7.68 -23.42 -18.48
N ARG A 157 -7.81 -22.12 -18.70
CA ARG A 157 -7.11 -21.42 -19.79
C ARG A 157 -5.63 -21.30 -19.42
N ALA A 158 -4.77 -21.78 -20.30
CA ALA A 158 -3.33 -21.68 -20.13
C ALA A 158 -2.91 -20.22 -20.31
N ILE A 159 -2.38 -19.62 -19.25
CA ILE A 159 -1.74 -18.31 -19.29
C ILE A 159 -0.27 -18.50 -19.64
N ASN A 160 0.27 -17.70 -20.57
CA ASN A 160 1.67 -17.77 -20.94
C ASN A 160 2.31 -16.37 -21.03
N TRP A 161 2.88 -15.91 -19.92
CA TRP A 161 3.56 -14.62 -19.79
C TRP A 161 5.03 -14.82 -19.37
N PRO A 162 5.88 -15.34 -20.27
CA PRO A 162 7.20 -15.85 -19.89
C PRO A 162 8.19 -14.76 -19.45
N PHE A 163 7.95 -13.51 -19.85
CA PHE A 163 8.82 -12.36 -19.54
C PHE A 163 8.25 -11.43 -18.46
N LEU A 164 7.06 -11.71 -17.93
CA LEU A 164 6.39 -10.84 -16.99
C LEU A 164 7.10 -10.82 -15.65
N ARG A 165 7.49 -9.63 -15.20
CA ARG A 165 8.19 -9.40 -13.93
C ARG A 165 7.28 -8.80 -12.87
N SER A 166 6.28 -8.02 -13.27
CA SER A 166 5.33 -7.39 -12.36
C SER A 166 3.90 -7.64 -12.83
N LEU A 167 3.09 -8.24 -11.96
CA LEU A 167 1.67 -8.47 -12.19
C LEU A 167 0.85 -7.80 -11.09
N SER A 168 -0.14 -7.00 -11.48
CA SER A 168 -1.11 -6.39 -10.58
C SER A 168 -2.52 -6.76 -11.06
N LEU A 169 -3.30 -7.41 -10.20
CA LEU A 169 -4.67 -7.80 -10.49
C LEU A 169 -5.61 -7.16 -9.45
N GLY A 170 -6.51 -6.32 -9.92
CA GLY A 170 -7.49 -5.61 -9.10
C GLY A 170 -8.92 -6.12 -9.34
N SER A 171 -9.73 -6.27 -8.30
CA SER A 171 -11.14 -6.63 -8.41
C SER A 171 -11.36 -7.91 -9.24
N VAL A 172 -10.60 -8.96 -8.93
CA VAL A 172 -10.61 -10.25 -9.64
C VAL A 172 -11.12 -11.39 -8.78
N ASN A 173 -11.91 -12.27 -9.40
CA ASN A 173 -12.36 -13.53 -8.80
C ASN A 173 -11.57 -14.68 -9.41
N LEU A 174 -10.71 -15.33 -8.63
CA LEU A 174 -9.83 -16.41 -9.08
C LEU A 174 -10.10 -17.66 -8.25
N SER A 175 -10.25 -18.81 -8.90
CA SER A 175 -10.24 -20.10 -8.21
C SER A 175 -8.80 -20.51 -7.86
N ASP A 176 -8.63 -21.47 -6.95
CA ASP A 176 -7.30 -22.01 -6.62
C ASP A 176 -6.57 -22.53 -7.86
N LYS A 177 -7.30 -23.19 -8.79
CA LYS A 177 -6.76 -23.69 -10.05
C LYS A 177 -6.31 -22.55 -10.98
N ALA A 178 -7.14 -21.51 -11.11
CA ALA A 178 -6.82 -20.36 -11.95
C ALA A 178 -5.57 -19.63 -11.43
N MET A 179 -5.46 -19.46 -10.10
CA MET A 179 -4.28 -18.86 -9.47
C MET A 179 -3.02 -19.71 -9.71
N ALA A 180 -3.12 -21.04 -9.58
CA ALA A 180 -2.00 -21.94 -9.85
C ALA A 180 -1.55 -21.89 -11.33
N SER A 181 -2.50 -21.93 -12.28
CA SER A 181 -2.23 -21.79 -13.71
C SER A 181 -1.55 -20.46 -14.03
N LEU A 182 -2.05 -19.37 -13.43
CA LEU A 182 -1.48 -18.03 -13.58
C LEU A 182 -0.03 -17.96 -13.11
N LEU A 183 0.28 -18.49 -11.92
CA LEU A 183 1.65 -18.50 -11.40
C LEU A 183 2.58 -19.38 -12.25
N GLN A 184 2.08 -20.51 -12.77
CA GLN A 184 2.84 -21.38 -13.67
C GLN A 184 3.13 -20.71 -15.03
N GLY A 185 2.19 -19.90 -15.51
CA GLY A 185 2.32 -19.10 -16.73
C GLY A 185 3.29 -17.93 -16.63
N CYS A 186 3.73 -17.55 -15.41
CA CYS A 186 4.58 -16.38 -15.16
C CYS A 186 5.94 -16.76 -14.53
N PRO A 187 6.80 -17.54 -15.21
CA PRO A 187 8.05 -18.04 -14.62
C PRO A 187 9.08 -16.94 -14.27
N ALA A 188 8.97 -15.74 -14.87
CA ALA A 188 9.85 -14.61 -14.60
C ALA A 188 9.33 -13.64 -13.52
N LEU A 189 8.19 -13.94 -12.89
CA LEU A 189 7.50 -13.01 -11.99
C LEU A 189 8.34 -12.68 -10.75
N GLU A 190 8.52 -11.39 -10.47
CA GLU A 190 9.26 -10.86 -9.34
C GLU A 190 8.34 -10.18 -8.31
N THR A 191 7.28 -9.53 -8.79
CA THR A 191 6.29 -8.82 -7.97
C THR A 191 4.87 -9.26 -8.35
N LEU A 192 4.08 -9.66 -7.35
CA LEU A 192 2.66 -9.92 -7.47
C LEU A 192 1.88 -8.98 -6.55
N GLU A 193 0.90 -8.28 -7.09
CA GLU A 193 -0.02 -7.41 -6.37
C GLU A 193 -1.46 -7.86 -6.64
N LEU A 194 -2.20 -8.15 -5.59
CA LEU A 194 -3.61 -8.52 -5.65
C LEU A 194 -4.42 -7.51 -4.85
N VAL A 195 -5.33 -6.81 -5.52
CA VAL A 195 -6.17 -5.75 -4.92
C VAL A 195 -7.63 -6.17 -5.03
N HIS A 196 -8.39 -6.14 -3.95
CA HIS A 196 -9.80 -6.58 -3.87
C HIS A 196 -10.02 -7.94 -4.57
N TYR A 197 -9.34 -8.97 -4.08
CA TYR A 197 -9.36 -10.32 -4.66
C TYR A 197 -10.27 -11.26 -3.86
N GLY A 198 -10.68 -12.39 -4.46
CA GLY A 198 -11.47 -13.39 -3.76
C GLY A 198 -11.49 -14.78 -4.42
N TYR A 199 -12.24 -15.69 -3.79
CA TYR A 199 -12.55 -17.09 -4.17
C TYR A 199 -11.47 -18.15 -3.98
N PHE A 200 -10.18 -17.82 -4.02
CA PHE A 200 -9.10 -18.77 -3.72
C PHE A 200 -8.78 -18.79 -2.23
N ARG A 201 -8.36 -19.95 -1.74
CA ARG A 201 -7.98 -20.21 -0.34
C ARG A 201 -6.50 -20.49 -0.19
N GLU A 202 -5.81 -20.74 -1.30
CA GLU A 202 -4.42 -21.13 -1.25
C GLU A 202 -3.58 -20.40 -2.30
N LEU A 203 -2.50 -19.78 -1.83
CA LEU A 203 -1.51 -19.10 -2.66
C LEU A 203 -0.14 -19.79 -2.50
N ARG A 204 0.15 -20.73 -3.41
CA ARG A 204 1.42 -21.46 -3.44
C ARG A 204 2.44 -20.79 -4.36
N ILE A 205 3.33 -20.01 -3.77
CA ILE A 205 4.43 -19.34 -4.46
C ILE A 205 5.68 -20.21 -4.41
N GLY A 206 5.79 -21.15 -5.35
CA GLY A 206 6.99 -21.99 -5.49
C GLY A 206 8.16 -21.31 -6.22
N SER A 207 7.90 -20.23 -6.96
CA SER A 207 8.93 -19.55 -7.76
C SER A 207 9.97 -18.86 -6.87
N ALA A 208 11.25 -19.17 -7.07
CA ALA A 208 12.34 -18.50 -6.39
C ALA A 208 12.54 -17.04 -6.85
N ARG A 209 11.94 -16.63 -7.97
CA ARG A 209 12.06 -15.27 -8.53
C ARG A 209 11.08 -14.28 -7.89
N LEU A 210 9.91 -14.75 -7.44
CA LEU A 210 8.91 -13.89 -6.82
C LEU A 210 9.40 -13.45 -5.44
N LYS A 211 9.72 -12.16 -5.31
CA LYS A 211 10.31 -11.57 -4.11
C LYS A 211 9.38 -10.64 -3.36
N ARG A 212 8.37 -10.08 -4.03
CA ARG A 212 7.43 -9.13 -3.42
C ARG A 212 5.99 -9.55 -3.67
N LEU A 213 5.22 -9.61 -2.60
CA LEU A 213 3.78 -9.90 -2.61
C LEU A 213 3.06 -8.73 -1.92
N ILE A 214 2.07 -8.18 -2.58
CA ILE A 214 1.17 -7.16 -2.03
C ILE A 214 -0.24 -7.70 -2.09
N LEU A 215 -0.92 -7.71 -0.96
CA LEU A 215 -2.31 -8.10 -0.82
C LEU A 215 -3.09 -6.92 -0.28
N GLU A 216 -4.09 -6.45 -1.00
CA GLU A 216 -4.97 -5.38 -0.57
C GLU A 216 -6.41 -5.87 -0.68
N SER A 217 -7.15 -5.82 0.42
CA SER A 217 -8.56 -6.19 0.46
C SER A 217 -9.41 -4.97 0.83
N CYS A 218 -10.67 -4.95 0.44
CA CYS A 218 -11.58 -3.89 0.90
C CYS A 218 -12.00 -4.16 2.34
N PHE A 219 -12.19 -3.11 3.13
CA PHE A 219 -12.89 -3.21 4.41
C PHE A 219 -14.33 -3.69 4.15
N PRO A 220 -14.88 -4.56 5.00
CA PRO A 220 -16.32 -4.80 4.98
C PRO A 220 -17.01 -3.48 5.37
N LEU A 221 -17.53 -2.75 4.37
CA LEU A 221 -18.29 -1.50 4.54
C LEU A 221 -19.66 -1.75 5.20
N GLY A 222 -19.72 -2.47 6.32
CA GLY A 222 -20.97 -2.78 7.03
C GLY A 222 -22.03 -3.55 6.21
N LEU A 223 -21.70 -4.01 5.00
CA LEU A 223 -22.65 -4.58 4.04
C LEU A 223 -22.86 -6.10 4.20
N GLY A 224 -22.54 -6.68 5.37
CA GLY A 224 -22.70 -8.12 5.59
C GLY A 224 -21.83 -9.00 4.67
N CYS A 225 -20.83 -8.41 3.99
CA CYS A 225 -19.75 -9.16 3.39
C CYS A 225 -18.88 -9.71 4.52
N GLY A 226 -19.20 -10.92 4.98
CA GLY A 226 -18.32 -11.66 5.89
C GLY A 226 -16.90 -11.69 5.32
N TYR A 227 -15.90 -11.74 6.21
CA TYR A 227 -14.51 -11.97 5.83
C TYR A 227 -14.48 -13.03 4.72
N GLY A 228 -13.82 -12.72 3.60
CA GLY A 228 -13.60 -13.68 2.53
C GLY A 228 -13.02 -14.99 3.09
N PRO A 229 -13.06 -16.09 2.32
CA PRO A 229 -12.50 -17.34 2.81
C PRO A 229 -11.04 -17.12 3.23
N TRP A 230 -10.61 -17.78 4.31
CA TRP A 230 -9.24 -17.60 4.76
C TRP A 230 -8.23 -17.99 3.67
N LEU A 231 -7.06 -17.36 3.69
CA LEU A 231 -6.00 -17.54 2.71
C LEU A 231 -4.73 -18.14 3.33
N ASP A 232 -4.31 -19.30 2.85
CA ASP A 232 -3.02 -19.90 3.18
C ASP A 232 -1.95 -19.49 2.17
N ILE A 233 -0.91 -18.78 2.65
CA ILE A 233 0.18 -18.26 1.82
C ILE A 233 1.42 -19.13 2.02
N HIS A 234 1.79 -19.92 1.00
CA HIS A 234 3.00 -20.73 0.98
C HIS A 234 4.08 -20.04 0.15
N ALA A 235 5.07 -19.42 0.79
CA ALA A 235 6.02 -18.55 0.08
C ALA A 235 7.47 -18.65 0.60
N PRO A 236 8.19 -19.76 0.33
CA PRO A 236 9.52 -20.03 0.88
C PRO A 236 10.63 -19.06 0.48
N HIS A 237 10.48 -18.38 -0.67
CA HIS A 237 11.51 -17.52 -1.24
C HIS A 237 11.15 -16.03 -1.25
N LEU A 238 9.99 -15.69 -0.69
CA LEU A 238 9.47 -14.33 -0.60
C LEU A 238 10.32 -13.49 0.34
N ARG A 239 10.56 -12.22 -0.03
CA ARG A 239 11.38 -11.29 0.76
C ARG A 239 10.58 -10.12 1.33
N HIS A 240 9.56 -9.66 0.61
CA HIS A 240 8.74 -8.52 1.00
C HIS A 240 7.27 -8.93 0.93
N LEU A 241 6.54 -8.71 2.02
CA LEU A 241 5.10 -8.96 2.12
C LEU A 241 4.42 -7.70 2.63
N GLU A 242 3.45 -7.20 1.87
CA GLU A 242 2.62 -6.06 2.25
C GLU A 242 1.15 -6.51 2.26
N ILE A 243 0.44 -6.30 3.37
CA ILE A 243 -0.98 -6.64 3.51
C ILE A 243 -1.75 -5.41 3.96
N TYR A 244 -2.79 -5.05 3.21
CA TYR A 244 -3.61 -3.85 3.39
C TYR A 244 -5.10 -4.19 3.51
N GLY A 245 -5.84 -3.42 4.31
CA GLY A 245 -7.31 -3.50 4.42
C GLY A 245 -7.79 -4.59 5.39
N ALA A 246 -8.56 -5.58 4.94
CA ALA A 246 -9.02 -6.69 5.79
C ALA A 246 -8.38 -8.02 5.40
N ALA A 247 -7.82 -8.77 6.35
CA ALA A 247 -7.10 -10.01 6.08
C ALA A 247 -7.47 -11.16 7.02
N ASP A 248 -7.86 -12.31 6.45
CA ASP A 248 -7.91 -13.59 7.15
C ASP A 248 -6.93 -14.52 6.44
N CYS A 249 -5.67 -14.52 6.88
CA CYS A 249 -4.63 -15.30 6.22
C CYS A 249 -3.64 -15.92 7.19
N ARG A 250 -2.97 -16.99 6.75
CA ARG A 250 -1.86 -17.64 7.43
C ARG A 250 -0.62 -17.63 6.54
N LEU A 251 0.53 -17.39 7.15
CA LEU A 251 1.80 -17.42 6.47
C LEU A 251 2.53 -18.72 6.77
N LEU A 252 2.75 -19.54 5.74
CA LEU A 252 3.28 -20.90 5.86
C LEU A 252 4.63 -21.01 5.15
N GLY A 253 5.67 -21.37 5.91
CA GLY A 253 7.00 -21.67 5.37
C GLY A 253 7.75 -20.46 4.80
N ALA A 254 7.50 -19.24 5.28
CA ALA A 254 8.12 -18.00 4.77
C ALA A 254 9.49 -17.68 5.40
N SER A 255 10.46 -18.60 5.29
CA SER A 255 11.76 -18.47 5.93
C SER A 255 12.70 -17.41 5.34
N SER A 256 12.45 -16.99 4.09
CA SER A 256 13.26 -15.96 3.40
C SER A 256 12.78 -14.52 3.62
N LEU A 257 11.73 -14.34 4.40
CA LEU A 257 11.06 -13.05 4.58
C LEU A 257 11.99 -12.06 5.25
N ALA A 258 12.10 -10.85 4.69
CA ALA A 258 12.98 -9.80 5.19
C ALA A 258 12.18 -8.60 5.69
N ASP A 259 11.11 -8.23 4.97
CA ASP A 259 10.26 -7.08 5.28
C ASP A 259 8.79 -7.48 5.25
N VAL A 260 8.05 -7.06 6.27
CA VAL A 260 6.60 -7.28 6.40
C VAL A 260 5.93 -5.99 6.80
N THR A 261 4.95 -5.56 6.01
CA THR A 261 4.04 -4.47 6.35
C THR A 261 2.64 -5.03 6.52
N LEU A 262 2.08 -4.86 7.73
CA LEU A 262 0.71 -5.22 8.06
C LEU A 262 -0.04 -3.94 8.36
N ASP A 263 -0.81 -3.51 7.37
CA ASP A 263 -1.75 -2.41 7.49
C ASP A 263 -3.16 -2.87 7.21
N CYS A 264 -3.57 -3.82 8.04
CA CYS A 264 -4.84 -4.50 7.89
C CYS A 264 -5.49 -4.84 9.24
N GLU A 265 -6.80 -5.04 9.20
CA GLU A 265 -7.58 -5.67 10.25
C GLU A 265 -7.51 -7.19 10.06
N MET A 266 -7.14 -7.91 11.11
CA MET A 266 -7.10 -9.37 11.11
C MET A 266 -8.00 -9.94 12.19
N LYS A 267 -8.40 -11.20 12.06
CA LYS A 267 -9.07 -11.87 13.19
C LYS A 267 -8.06 -12.14 14.30
N LEU A 268 -8.39 -11.83 15.55
CA LEU A 268 -7.46 -11.94 16.68
C LEU A 268 -6.80 -13.32 16.80
N TYR A 269 -7.56 -14.40 16.59
CA TYR A 269 -7.03 -15.78 16.63
C TYR A 269 -6.01 -16.10 15.52
N ARG A 270 -5.90 -15.27 14.47
CA ARG A 270 -4.90 -15.42 13.39
C ARG A 270 -3.62 -14.66 13.65
N VAL A 271 -3.65 -13.65 14.50
CA VAL A 271 -2.51 -12.74 14.71
C VAL A 271 -1.29 -13.52 15.18
N HIS A 272 -1.47 -14.42 16.16
CA HIS A 272 -0.37 -15.27 16.67
C HIS A 272 0.22 -16.16 15.57
N ASP A 273 -0.60 -16.97 14.91
CA ASP A 273 -0.17 -17.87 13.82
C ASP A 273 0.57 -17.10 12.72
N PHE A 274 0.05 -15.93 12.34
CA PHE A 274 0.64 -15.12 11.29
C PHE A 274 2.01 -14.55 11.71
N LEU A 275 2.09 -13.97 12.91
CA LEU A 275 3.35 -13.43 13.46
C LEU A 275 4.39 -14.55 13.66
N ALA A 276 3.96 -15.74 14.07
CA ALA A 276 4.82 -16.92 14.15
C ALA A 276 5.35 -17.32 12.77
N GLY A 277 4.51 -17.29 11.73
CA GLY A 277 4.93 -17.50 10.34
C GLY A 277 5.91 -16.41 9.82
N ALA A 278 5.80 -15.19 10.33
CA ALA A 278 6.64 -14.05 9.99
C ALA A 278 7.88 -13.88 10.90
N CYS A 279 8.16 -14.83 11.80
CA CYS A 279 9.22 -14.70 12.82
C CYS A 279 10.64 -14.47 12.24
N HIS A 280 10.87 -14.83 10.98
CA HIS A 280 12.15 -14.63 10.30
C HIS A 280 12.35 -13.22 9.72
N ALA A 281 11.30 -12.40 9.66
CA ALA A 281 11.37 -11.05 9.15
C ALA A 281 12.38 -10.20 9.93
N LYS A 282 13.14 -9.37 9.20
CA LYS A 282 14.10 -8.42 9.80
C LYS A 282 13.43 -7.10 10.13
N ARG A 283 12.45 -6.69 9.33
CA ARG A 283 11.64 -5.50 9.52
C ARG A 283 10.17 -5.89 9.62
N LEU A 284 9.51 -5.39 10.66
CA LEU A 284 8.06 -5.49 10.86
C LEU A 284 7.48 -4.07 10.94
N SER A 285 6.48 -3.78 10.13
CA SER A 285 5.74 -2.53 10.13
C SER A 285 4.28 -2.81 10.41
N LEU A 286 3.75 -2.32 11.52
CA LEU A 286 2.40 -2.63 12.02
C LEU A 286 1.53 -1.37 12.09
N SER A 287 0.27 -1.50 11.71
CA SER A 287 -0.73 -0.43 11.71
C SER A 287 -1.39 -0.19 13.07
N PRO A 288 -2.25 0.85 13.20
CA PRO A 288 -2.89 1.17 14.48
C PRO A 288 -3.73 0.03 15.03
N TRP A 289 -4.43 -0.71 14.15
CA TRP A 289 -5.25 -1.86 14.54
C TRP A 289 -4.42 -2.94 15.24
N PHE A 290 -3.19 -3.19 14.76
CA PHE A 290 -2.30 -4.14 15.41
C PHE A 290 -1.92 -3.68 16.82
N LEU A 291 -1.81 -2.38 17.10
CA LEU A 291 -1.54 -1.90 18.46
C LEU A 291 -2.64 -2.28 19.44
N GLU A 292 -3.90 -2.15 19.01
CA GLU A 292 -5.07 -2.53 19.79
C GLU A 292 -5.11 -4.05 19.98
N ALA A 293 -4.92 -4.80 18.88
CA ALA A 293 -4.86 -6.26 18.94
C ALA A 293 -3.74 -6.75 19.87
N LEU A 294 -2.57 -6.11 19.85
CA LEU A 294 -1.45 -6.47 20.74
C LEU A 294 -1.80 -6.25 22.23
N SER A 295 -2.78 -5.41 22.54
CA SER A 295 -3.18 -5.08 23.90
C SER A 295 -4.19 -6.07 24.46
N VAL A 296 -5.00 -6.66 23.58
CA VAL A 296 -6.01 -7.66 23.93
C VAL A 296 -5.40 -9.06 24.02
N LEU A 297 -4.38 -9.33 23.21
CA LEU A 297 -3.75 -10.64 23.16
C LEU A 297 -2.80 -10.83 24.35
N GLU A 298 -3.14 -11.77 25.22
CA GLU A 298 -2.23 -12.28 26.26
C GLU A 298 -1.12 -13.10 25.58
N PHE A 299 -0.04 -12.43 25.16
CA PHE A 299 1.06 -13.00 24.37
C PHE A 299 1.99 -13.97 25.12
N ASN A 300 1.50 -14.65 26.14
CA ASN A 300 2.25 -15.69 26.82
C ASN A 300 2.75 -16.75 25.82
N GLU A 301 2.01 -17.00 24.74
CA GLU A 301 2.40 -17.92 23.66
C GLU A 301 3.39 -17.36 22.63
N LEU A 302 3.50 -16.04 22.45
CA LEU A 302 4.52 -15.46 21.55
C LEU A 302 5.92 -15.48 22.18
N SER A 303 6.01 -15.57 23.50
CA SER A 303 7.30 -15.68 24.20
C SER A 303 8.14 -16.89 23.74
N ALA A 304 7.48 -17.95 23.23
CA ALA A 304 8.13 -19.13 22.67
C ALA A 304 8.64 -18.90 21.23
N VAL A 305 8.12 -17.90 20.52
CA VAL A 305 8.49 -17.59 19.14
C VAL A 305 9.79 -16.80 19.13
N LYS A 306 10.81 -17.34 18.46
CA LYS A 306 12.10 -16.67 18.31
C LYS A 306 12.07 -15.71 17.12
N PHE A 307 11.73 -14.46 17.38
CA PHE A 307 11.75 -13.41 16.36
C PHE A 307 13.18 -12.98 16.01
N ASN A 308 13.48 -12.91 14.70
CA ASN A 308 14.71 -12.36 14.14
C ASN A 308 14.61 -10.87 13.81
N CYS A 309 13.50 -10.23 14.20
CA CYS A 309 13.22 -8.83 13.93
C CYS A 309 14.30 -7.92 14.52
N LYS A 310 14.82 -7.02 13.68
CA LYS A 310 15.81 -6.00 14.02
C LYS A 310 15.22 -4.59 13.98
N GLU A 311 14.18 -4.40 13.18
CA GLU A 311 13.54 -3.10 12.97
C GLU A 311 12.03 -3.25 13.15
N LEU A 312 11.47 -2.57 14.13
CA LEU A 312 10.02 -2.49 14.34
C LEU A 312 9.54 -1.07 14.05
N ALA A 313 8.57 -0.93 13.16
CA ALA A 313 7.85 0.30 12.89
C ALA A 313 6.39 0.14 13.34
N LEU A 314 5.91 1.05 14.17
CA LEU A 314 4.51 1.12 14.61
C LEU A 314 3.89 2.38 14.05
N HIS A 315 2.73 2.26 13.42
CA HIS A 315 1.99 3.37 12.85
C HIS A 315 0.72 3.61 13.66
N GLY A 316 0.41 4.87 13.97
CA GLY A 316 -0.83 5.23 14.64
C GLY A 316 -0.66 5.96 15.97
N HIS A 317 -1.74 5.92 16.76
CA HIS A 317 -1.81 6.58 18.05
C HIS A 317 -1.42 5.62 19.17
N ILE A 318 -0.49 6.06 20.02
CA ILE A 318 -0.17 5.38 21.28
C ILE A 318 -1.20 5.85 22.32
N MET A 319 -1.88 4.90 22.96
CA MET A 319 -2.92 5.14 23.95
C MET A 319 -2.50 4.45 25.25
N SER A 320 -2.90 4.96 26.41
CA SER A 320 -2.52 4.39 27.71
C SER A 320 -2.80 2.88 27.83
N TYR A 321 -3.91 2.40 27.27
CA TYR A 321 -4.28 0.99 27.28
C TYR A 321 -3.43 0.10 26.38
N ASN A 322 -2.74 0.66 25.35
CA ASN A 322 -1.95 -0.13 24.41
C ASN A 322 -0.46 -0.22 24.71
N ILE A 323 0.04 0.59 25.65
CA ILE A 323 1.44 0.60 26.08
C ILE A 323 1.87 -0.76 26.62
N THR A 324 1.01 -1.43 27.41
CA THR A 324 1.33 -2.75 27.98
C THR A 324 1.47 -3.80 26.88
N GLY A 325 0.57 -3.81 25.89
CA GLY A 325 0.65 -4.73 24.74
C GLY A 325 1.92 -4.51 23.92
N ILE A 326 2.23 -3.24 23.62
CA ILE A 326 3.48 -2.85 22.95
C ILE A 326 4.70 -3.32 23.76
N ALA A 327 4.71 -3.07 25.07
CA ALA A 327 5.81 -3.46 25.94
C ALA A 327 6.04 -4.97 25.94
N THR A 328 4.98 -5.76 26.06
CA THR A 328 5.05 -7.23 25.98
C THR A 328 5.58 -7.70 24.63
N PHE A 329 5.11 -7.07 23.54
CA PHE A 329 5.58 -7.41 22.20
C PHE A 329 7.07 -7.07 22.00
N LEU A 330 7.53 -5.89 22.45
CA LEU A 330 8.94 -5.50 22.38
C LEU A 330 9.85 -6.52 23.10
N LEU A 331 9.40 -7.09 24.21
CA LEU A 331 10.14 -8.11 24.95
C LEU A 331 10.22 -9.45 24.20
N ALA A 332 9.27 -9.75 23.31
CA ALA A 332 9.32 -10.90 22.42
C ALA A 332 10.31 -10.72 21.24
N LEU A 333 10.91 -9.53 21.07
CA LEU A 333 11.84 -9.22 19.99
C LEU A 333 13.29 -9.11 20.50
N PRO A 334 13.98 -10.24 20.76
CA PRO A 334 15.29 -10.23 21.41
C PRO A 334 16.38 -9.55 20.58
N HIS A 335 16.22 -9.45 19.27
CA HIS A 335 17.23 -8.90 18.35
C HIS A 335 16.91 -7.47 17.88
N LEU A 336 15.89 -6.84 18.45
CA LEU A 336 15.45 -5.51 18.05
C LEU A 336 16.57 -4.49 18.27
N ALA A 337 16.99 -3.82 17.19
CA ALA A 337 18.04 -2.81 17.19
C ALA A 337 17.48 -1.40 16.97
N THR A 338 16.39 -1.29 16.21
CA THR A 338 15.73 -0.02 15.89
C THR A 338 14.23 -0.13 16.14
N PHE A 339 13.69 0.81 16.90
CA PHE A 339 12.26 0.94 17.16
C PHE A 339 11.79 2.30 16.64
N GLU A 340 10.78 2.31 15.77
CA GLU A 340 10.23 3.51 15.14
C GLU A 340 8.72 3.59 15.41
N VAL A 341 8.23 4.79 15.76
CA VAL A 341 6.80 5.06 15.93
C VAL A 341 6.42 6.25 15.07
N TYR A 342 5.41 6.07 14.22
CA TYR A 342 4.91 7.06 13.28
C TYR A 342 3.53 7.56 13.75
N LEU A 343 3.52 8.74 14.37
CA LEU A 343 2.31 9.38 14.91
C LEU A 343 1.58 10.14 13.80
N GLY A 344 0.27 9.91 13.68
CA GLY A 344 -0.61 10.64 12.75
C GLY A 344 -0.45 10.27 11.27
N SER A 345 0.22 9.15 10.98
CA SER A 345 0.03 8.47 9.70
C SER A 345 -1.43 8.06 9.66
N MET A 346 -2.22 8.67 8.76
CA MET A 346 -3.27 7.88 8.09
C MET A 346 -2.56 6.59 7.69
N THR A 347 -3.19 5.45 7.92
CA THR A 347 -2.80 4.16 7.34
C THR A 347 -2.20 4.37 5.93
N PHE A 348 -1.28 3.52 5.50
CA PHE A 348 -0.68 3.50 4.17
C PHE A 348 -1.74 3.26 3.06
N PHE A 349 -2.79 4.09 3.00
CA PHE A 349 -3.60 4.33 1.84
C PHE A 349 -2.68 4.98 0.82
N ARG A 350 -2.04 4.14 -0.01
CA ARG A 350 -1.60 4.54 -1.34
C ARG A 350 -2.81 5.11 -2.09
N ALA A 351 -3.09 6.41 -1.96
CA ALA A 351 -4.04 7.09 -2.82
C ALA A 351 -3.33 8.21 -3.57
N PRO A 352 -3.54 8.26 -4.89
CA PRO A 352 -4.32 9.39 -5.39
C PRO A 352 -5.74 9.07 -5.88
N LEU A 353 -6.26 7.83 -5.78
CA LEU A 353 -7.59 7.51 -6.37
C LEU A 353 -8.72 7.16 -5.38
N ILE A 354 -8.51 7.28 -4.07
CA ILE A 354 -9.59 7.08 -3.07
C ILE A 354 -10.30 8.40 -2.72
N PHE A 355 -9.81 9.56 -3.16
CA PHE A 355 -10.43 10.87 -2.90
C PHE A 355 -11.64 11.22 -3.79
N LYS A 356 -12.30 10.26 -4.42
CA LYS A 356 -13.58 10.48 -5.12
C LYS A 356 -14.69 9.49 -4.84
N ALA A 357 -14.42 8.40 -4.11
CA ALA A 357 -15.47 7.46 -3.73
C ALA A 357 -16.33 7.95 -2.55
N VAL A 358 -15.88 9.00 -1.85
CA VAL A 358 -16.61 9.58 -0.70
C VAL A 358 -17.56 10.73 -1.12
N ASP A 359 -17.41 11.31 -2.32
CA ASP A 359 -18.27 12.40 -2.82
C ASP A 359 -19.38 11.94 -3.80
N CYS A 360 -19.58 10.63 -3.99
CA CYS A 360 -20.65 10.10 -4.86
C CYS A 360 -21.89 9.56 -4.11
N TYR A 361 -22.00 9.81 -2.80
CA TYR A 361 -23.21 9.50 -2.04
C TYR A 361 -23.66 10.71 -1.24
N ASP A 362 -24.25 11.68 -1.94
CA ASP A 362 -25.21 12.57 -1.30
C ASP A 362 -26.42 12.80 -2.19
N SER A 363 -27.50 12.07 -1.88
CA SER A 363 -28.87 12.58 -1.81
C SER A 363 -29.84 11.41 -1.58
N ASN A 364 -30.34 11.32 -0.34
CA ASN A 364 -31.42 10.44 0.13
C ASN A 364 -31.06 9.00 0.50
N SER A 365 -30.33 8.84 1.61
CA SER A 365 -30.68 7.79 2.59
C SER A 365 -30.08 8.16 3.94
N ASP A 366 -30.93 8.33 4.95
CA ASP A 366 -30.55 8.47 6.36
C ASP A 366 -29.73 7.25 6.81
N LEU A 367 -28.41 7.33 6.72
CA LEU A 367 -27.49 6.39 7.33
C LEU A 367 -26.37 7.17 8.00
N THR A 368 -26.52 7.32 9.31
CA THR A 368 -25.52 7.81 10.26
C THR A 368 -24.19 7.08 10.09
N ILE A 369 -23.11 7.87 9.98
CA ILE A 369 -21.74 7.42 10.20
C ILE A 369 -21.70 6.71 11.56
N VAL A 370 -21.52 5.38 11.57
CA VAL A 370 -21.29 4.63 12.81
C VAL A 370 -19.85 4.90 13.24
N PRO A 371 -19.59 5.52 14.40
CA PRO A 371 -18.24 5.72 14.90
C PRO A 371 -17.55 4.38 15.16
N HIS A 372 -16.22 4.41 15.24
CA HIS A 372 -15.28 3.31 15.57
C HIS A 372 -15.49 2.62 16.94
N ASN A 373 -16.72 2.59 17.48
CA ASN A 373 -17.06 2.07 18.80
C ASN A 373 -17.59 0.62 18.80
N ASN A 374 -17.73 -0.04 17.65
CA ASN A 374 -18.26 -1.42 17.57
C ASN A 374 -17.20 -2.53 17.67
N MET A 375 -16.02 -2.23 18.23
CA MET A 375 -15.04 -3.28 18.56
C MET A 375 -15.62 -4.28 19.59
N GLU A 376 -16.57 -3.84 20.44
CA GLU A 376 -17.29 -4.72 21.38
C GLU A 376 -18.21 -5.75 20.72
N GLU A 377 -18.68 -5.52 19.49
CA GLU A 377 -19.59 -6.44 18.79
C GLU A 377 -18.84 -7.60 18.12
N LEU A 378 -17.60 -7.36 17.67
CA LEU A 378 -16.68 -8.40 17.17
C LEU A 378 -16.08 -9.26 18.30
N LEU A 379 -16.15 -8.80 19.55
CA LEU A 379 -15.69 -9.51 20.75
C LEU A 379 -16.74 -10.51 21.31
N ARG A 380 -17.93 -10.62 20.71
CA ARG A 380 -18.99 -11.55 21.13
C ARG A 380 -18.95 -12.86 20.33
N GLU A 381 -17.91 -13.66 20.51
CA GLU A 381 -18.05 -15.12 20.41
C GLU A 381 -17.68 -15.75 21.75
N PRO A 382 -18.45 -16.71 22.27
CA PRO A 382 -18.29 -17.17 23.65
C PRO A 382 -17.09 -18.10 23.78
N CYS A 383 -16.05 -17.67 24.50
CA CYS A 383 -15.05 -18.58 25.08
C CYS A 383 -15.80 -19.63 25.93
N THR A 384 -15.63 -20.91 25.62
CA THR A 384 -16.26 -22.00 26.38
C THR A 384 -15.59 -22.16 27.74
N GLU A 385 -16.38 -22.47 28.78
CA GLU A 385 -15.95 -22.56 30.19
C GLU A 385 -14.82 -23.56 30.49
N LYS A 386 -14.33 -24.32 29.50
CA LYS A 386 -13.21 -25.27 29.64
C LYS A 386 -11.82 -24.63 29.57
N ASP A 387 -11.69 -23.39 29.10
CA ASP A 387 -10.38 -22.71 28.99
C ASP A 387 -9.96 -21.98 30.28
N LYS A 388 -10.81 -22.00 31.33
CA LYS A 388 -10.57 -21.27 32.59
C LYS A 388 -9.84 -22.08 33.67
N GLU A 389 -9.65 -23.39 33.51
CA GLU A 389 -9.07 -24.25 34.57
C GLU A 389 -7.56 -24.49 34.44
N GLY A 390 -6.88 -23.81 33.51
CA GLY A 390 -5.42 -23.95 33.28
C GLY A 390 -4.54 -22.77 33.73
N CYS A 391 -5.13 -21.63 34.10
CA CYS A 391 -4.37 -20.41 34.45
C CYS A 391 -3.65 -20.56 35.79
N LYS A 392 -2.45 -21.14 35.76
CA LYS A 392 -1.45 -20.91 36.80
C LYS A 392 -0.85 -19.52 36.58
N ASP A 393 -0.93 -18.70 37.62
CA ASP A 393 -0.22 -17.44 37.79
C ASP A 393 1.26 -17.60 37.37
N SER A 394 1.59 -17.18 36.15
CA SER A 394 2.95 -16.74 35.83
C SER A 394 2.97 -15.23 36.04
N SER A 395 3.64 -14.84 37.12
CA SER A 395 3.54 -13.53 37.74
C SER A 395 3.98 -12.38 36.82
N PHE A 396 3.22 -11.28 36.84
CA PHE A 396 3.56 -9.94 36.34
C PHE A 396 4.99 -9.45 36.72
N ASP A 397 5.62 -10.06 37.73
CA ASP A 397 6.99 -9.76 38.17
C ASP A 397 8.09 -10.10 37.16
N ASP A 398 7.88 -11.06 36.25
CA ASP A 398 8.91 -11.42 35.25
C ASP A 398 8.94 -10.44 34.07
N LEU A 399 7.79 -9.85 33.70
CA LEU A 399 7.69 -8.76 32.73
C LEU A 399 8.42 -7.49 33.18
N ASN A 400 8.57 -7.30 34.50
CA ASN A 400 9.30 -6.16 35.08
C ASN A 400 10.84 -6.34 35.05
N LYS A 401 11.36 -7.55 34.81
CA LYS A 401 12.81 -7.82 34.75
C LYS A 401 13.37 -7.88 33.33
N ALA A 402 12.52 -7.99 32.32
CA ALA A 402 12.96 -8.20 30.94
C ALA A 402 13.56 -6.92 30.33
N GLN A 403 14.73 -7.04 29.69
CA GLN A 403 15.50 -5.92 29.17
C GLN A 403 15.56 -5.92 27.64
N LEU A 404 15.57 -4.71 27.04
CA LEU A 404 15.72 -4.46 25.62
C LEU A 404 17.21 -4.32 25.25
N ASN A 405 17.97 -5.40 25.49
CA ASN A 405 19.43 -5.36 25.47
C ASN A 405 20.05 -5.00 24.12
N ASN A 406 19.37 -5.25 23.01
CA ASN A 406 19.92 -4.98 21.68
C ASN A 406 19.44 -3.66 21.07
N LEU A 407 18.50 -2.96 21.73
CA LEU A 407 17.91 -1.74 21.20
C LEU A 407 18.93 -0.60 21.28
N LYS A 408 19.35 -0.12 20.10
CA LYS A 408 20.33 0.97 19.95
C LYS A 408 19.67 2.30 19.60
N GLU A 409 18.58 2.26 18.85
CA GLU A 409 17.93 3.47 18.34
C GLU A 409 16.41 3.42 18.54
N PHE A 410 15.85 4.49 19.12
CA PHE A 410 14.41 4.69 19.23
C PHE A 410 14.03 6.00 18.54
N LYS A 411 13.07 5.96 17.61
CA LYS A 411 12.63 7.12 16.84
C LYS A 411 11.13 7.37 17.00
N LEU A 412 10.77 8.61 17.28
CA LEU A 412 9.39 9.09 17.26
C LEU A 412 9.23 10.07 16.11
N PHE A 413 8.36 9.76 15.16
CA PHE A 413 7.99 10.62 14.04
C PHE A 413 6.61 11.22 14.29
N HIS A 414 6.45 12.51 14.01
CA HIS A 414 5.15 13.17 14.09
C HIS A 414 4.74 13.75 12.74
N SER A 415 3.61 13.26 12.21
CA SER A 415 2.97 13.74 10.98
C SER A 415 1.49 14.05 11.23
N TYR A 416 1.09 15.33 11.14
CA TYR A 416 -0.31 15.82 11.09
C TYR A 416 -1.25 15.54 12.30
N TRP A 417 -2.27 16.41 12.41
CA TRP A 417 -3.62 16.26 13.01
C TRP A 417 -3.71 16.17 14.53
N CYS A 418 -3.18 17.14 15.27
CA CYS A 418 -3.86 17.66 16.48
C CYS A 418 -3.02 18.76 17.16
N CYS A 419 -3.71 19.67 17.85
CA CYS A 419 -3.11 20.54 18.86
C CYS A 419 -2.64 19.65 20.03
N SER A 420 -1.33 19.64 20.32
CA SER A 420 -0.66 18.57 21.04
C SER A 420 -0.36 18.89 22.52
N ASP A 421 -1.39 18.97 23.36
CA ASP A 421 -1.20 18.86 24.82
C ASP A 421 -1.71 17.52 25.37
N ASP A 422 -2.75 16.91 24.78
CA ASP A 422 -3.38 15.69 25.33
C ASP A 422 -2.62 14.37 25.05
N ARG A 423 -1.39 14.41 24.53
CA ARG A 423 -0.62 13.19 24.16
C ARG A 423 0.79 13.10 24.76
N LEU A 424 1.16 14.05 25.61
CA LEU A 424 2.48 14.06 26.23
C LEU A 424 2.62 12.89 27.21
N ASP A 425 1.54 12.52 27.90
CA ASP A 425 1.57 11.51 28.95
C ASP A 425 1.83 10.11 28.39
N GLU A 426 1.13 9.70 27.33
CA GLU A 426 1.31 8.38 26.70
C GLU A 426 2.69 8.22 26.07
N LEU A 427 3.17 9.25 25.37
CA LEU A 427 4.50 9.26 24.79
C LEU A 427 5.59 9.27 25.86
N SER A 428 5.36 9.96 26.97
CA SER A 428 6.26 9.95 28.12
C SER A 428 6.31 8.58 28.75
N GLN A 429 5.17 7.92 28.97
CA GLN A 429 5.10 6.56 29.49
C GLN A 429 5.86 5.55 28.60
N LEU A 430 5.63 5.61 27.28
CA LEU A 430 6.34 4.73 26.34
C LEU A 430 7.85 5.02 26.33
N GLY A 431 8.23 6.30 26.28
CA GLY A 431 9.64 6.71 26.30
C GLY A 431 10.35 6.30 27.59
N GLU A 432 9.71 6.49 28.75
CA GLU A 432 10.22 6.04 30.04
C GLU A 432 10.42 4.52 30.09
N LEU A 433 9.44 3.76 29.57
CA LEU A 433 9.53 2.31 29.52
C LEU A 433 10.75 1.86 28.70
N VAL A 434 10.98 2.48 27.54
CA VAL A 434 12.14 2.19 26.70
C VAL A 434 13.44 2.56 27.41
N LEU A 435 13.54 3.77 27.99
CA LEU A 435 14.76 4.23 28.69
C LEU A 435 15.12 3.38 29.92
N ARG A 436 14.11 2.88 30.65
CA ARG A 436 14.28 2.03 31.82
C ARG A 436 14.59 0.57 31.49
N ARG A 437 14.48 0.15 30.22
CA ARG A 437 14.69 -1.25 29.79
C ARG A 437 15.81 -1.41 28.76
N ALA A 438 16.19 -0.38 28.02
CA ALA A 438 17.23 -0.42 26.99
C ALA A 438 18.59 0.03 27.54
N ALA A 439 19.38 -0.94 28.02
CA ALA A 439 20.72 -0.68 28.57
C ALA A 439 21.76 -0.22 27.53
N ASN A 440 21.55 -0.57 26.26
CA ASN A 440 22.48 -0.23 25.16
C ASN A 440 21.90 0.83 24.20
N LEU A 441 20.92 1.61 24.67
CA LEU A 441 20.34 2.68 23.85
C LEU A 441 21.41 3.75 23.59
N GLU A 442 21.70 4.00 22.31
CA GLU A 442 22.67 5.00 21.87
C GLU A 442 21.96 6.32 21.54
N ARG A 443 20.80 6.24 20.86
CA ARG A 443 20.09 7.41 20.33
C ARG A 443 18.58 7.32 20.51
N LEU A 444 17.98 8.42 20.98
CA LEU A 444 16.54 8.67 20.96
C LEU A 444 16.27 9.88 20.07
N CYS A 445 15.65 9.66 18.91
CA CYS A 445 15.42 10.68 17.90
C CYS A 445 13.95 11.12 17.88
N LEU A 446 13.70 12.39 18.15
CA LEU A 446 12.39 13.02 18.00
C LEU A 446 12.37 13.79 16.67
N VAL A 447 11.55 13.35 15.72
CA VAL A 447 11.55 13.85 14.34
C VAL A 447 10.23 14.53 14.03
N ALA A 448 10.21 15.87 14.08
CA ALA A 448 9.05 16.67 13.69
C ALA A 448 9.15 17.08 12.22
N LYS A 449 8.02 17.09 11.50
CA LYS A 449 8.00 17.55 10.11
C LYS A 449 7.94 19.09 10.06
N LYS A 450 8.87 19.73 9.36
CA LYS A 450 9.11 21.17 9.44
C LYS A 450 8.04 22.04 8.77
N GLU A 451 7.41 21.54 7.72
CA GLU A 451 6.52 22.31 6.84
C GLU A 451 5.05 22.33 7.27
N TRP A 452 4.70 21.65 8.37
CA TRP A 452 3.29 21.41 8.72
C TRP A 452 2.87 22.25 9.92
N GLN A 453 2.02 23.23 9.65
CA GLN A 453 1.28 23.97 10.67
C GLN A 453 -0.01 23.21 10.99
N CYS A 454 -0.33 23.08 12.28
CA CYS A 454 -1.60 22.51 12.72
C CYS A 454 -2.77 23.30 12.10
N GLU A 455 -3.74 22.62 11.48
CA GLU A 455 -4.88 23.29 10.86
C GLU A 455 -5.72 24.11 11.86
N GLN A 456 -5.77 23.68 13.12
CA GLN A 456 -6.57 24.34 14.16
C GLN A 456 -5.92 25.62 14.72
N CYS A 457 -4.59 25.66 14.84
CA CYS A 457 -3.90 26.77 15.53
C CYS A 457 -2.76 27.41 14.72
N SER A 458 -2.52 26.93 13.50
CA SER A 458 -1.46 27.42 12.58
C SER A 458 -0.04 27.39 13.16
N ARG A 459 0.22 26.62 14.23
CA ARG A 459 1.54 26.45 14.87
C ARG A 459 2.15 25.07 14.55
N ASN A 460 3.47 24.95 14.66
CA ASN A 460 4.16 23.65 14.60
C ASN A 460 4.07 22.93 15.96
N CYS A 461 2.88 22.39 16.26
CA CYS A 461 2.59 21.68 17.50
C CYS A 461 3.53 20.49 17.76
N GLY A 462 3.98 19.80 16.69
CA GLY A 462 4.90 18.66 16.83
C GLY A 462 6.26 19.03 17.44
N SER A 463 6.83 20.17 17.05
CA SER A 463 8.10 20.66 17.58
C SER A 463 7.99 21.05 19.07
N GLU A 464 6.85 21.65 19.47
CA GLU A 464 6.57 22.00 20.87
C GLU A 464 6.36 20.75 21.74
N LEU A 465 5.55 19.79 21.28
CA LEU A 465 5.35 18.49 21.95
C LEU A 465 6.68 17.78 22.19
N PHE A 466 7.51 17.65 21.14
CA PHE A 466 8.79 16.96 21.24
C PHE A 466 9.81 17.72 22.09
N SER A 467 9.73 19.05 22.18
CA SER A 467 10.52 19.82 23.13
C SER A 467 10.11 19.52 24.58
N LYS A 468 8.80 19.51 24.88
CA LYS A 468 8.29 19.14 26.22
C LYS A 468 8.66 17.69 26.57
N LEU A 469 8.49 16.75 25.63
CA LEU A 469 8.83 15.34 25.80
C LEU A 469 10.33 15.14 26.04
N ALA A 470 11.20 15.82 25.29
CA ALA A 470 12.65 15.74 25.50
C ALA A 470 13.07 16.25 26.88
N LEU A 471 12.45 17.33 27.37
CA LEU A 471 12.70 17.85 28.71
C LEU A 471 12.31 16.84 29.79
N HIS A 472 11.14 16.20 29.64
CA HIS A 472 10.67 15.15 30.54
C HIS A 472 11.61 13.94 30.53
N LEU A 473 11.88 13.36 29.36
CA LEU A 473 12.69 12.15 29.20
C LEU A 473 14.17 12.33 29.63
N ASN A 474 14.68 13.56 29.64
CA ASN A 474 16.01 13.85 30.17
C ASN A 474 16.09 13.79 31.70
N GLN A 475 14.96 13.96 32.40
CA GLN A 475 14.89 13.86 33.87
C GLN A 475 14.64 12.43 34.35
N CYS A 476 14.21 11.54 33.45
CA CYS A 476 13.91 10.15 33.77
C CYS A 476 15.19 9.33 34.00
N PRO A 477 15.16 8.35 34.92
CA PRO A 477 16.27 7.41 35.10
C PRO A 477 16.48 6.58 33.83
N LYS A 478 17.70 6.61 33.29
CA LYS A 478 18.09 5.87 32.08
C LYS A 478 19.02 4.72 32.47
N LEU A 479 18.85 3.54 31.86
CA LEU A 479 19.84 2.46 32.00
C LEU A 479 21.13 2.75 31.21
N SER A 480 21.02 3.45 30.08
CA SER A 480 22.14 3.96 29.30
C SER A 480 22.36 5.44 29.64
N PRO A 481 23.38 5.79 30.44
CA PRO A 481 23.65 7.19 30.81
C PRO A 481 24.12 8.03 29.61
N ASP A 482 24.71 7.40 28.59
CA ASP A 482 25.24 8.06 27.39
C ASP A 482 24.21 8.20 26.26
N ALA A 483 22.96 7.74 26.46
CA ALA A 483 21.91 7.83 25.44
C ALA A 483 21.58 9.30 25.11
N LEU A 484 21.87 9.70 23.87
CA LEU A 484 21.62 11.06 23.38
C LEU A 484 20.17 11.21 22.93
N ILE A 485 19.47 12.20 23.47
CA ILE A 485 18.17 12.65 22.97
C ILE A 485 18.41 13.72 21.91
N HIS A 486 18.08 13.41 20.66
CA HIS A 486 18.24 14.30 19.51
C HIS A 486 16.87 14.75 19.01
N ILE A 487 16.67 16.06 18.87
CA ILE A 487 15.49 16.64 18.23
C ILE A 487 15.89 17.07 16.83
N SER A 488 15.14 16.63 15.82
CA SER A 488 15.35 17.00 14.43
C SER A 488 14.07 17.48 13.78
N GLU A 489 14.21 18.46 12.87
CA GLU A 489 13.14 18.87 11.97
C GLU A 489 13.48 18.39 10.56
N SER A 490 12.57 17.63 9.94
CA SER A 490 12.77 17.06 8.60
C SER A 490 11.81 17.66 7.57
N ASN A 491 12.33 17.93 6.36
CA ASN A 491 11.55 18.28 5.16
C ASN A 491 11.22 17.06 4.30
N ALA A 492 11.71 15.85 4.65
CA ALA A 492 11.54 14.68 3.81
C ALA A 492 10.09 14.17 3.82
N HIS A 493 9.58 13.81 2.65
CA HIS A 493 8.45 12.89 2.55
C HIS A 493 8.91 11.56 3.16
N LEU A 494 8.34 11.19 4.31
CA LEU A 494 8.46 9.85 4.87
C LEU A 494 7.72 8.92 3.89
N SER A 495 8.47 8.33 2.97
CA SER A 495 8.00 7.51 1.85
C SER A 495 7.83 6.05 2.25
#